data_AF-A0A512M2G6-F1
#
_entry.id   AF-A0A512M2G6-F1
#
_cell.length_a   1.000
_cell.length_b   1.000
_cell.length_c   1.000
_cell.angle_alpha   90.00
_cell.angle_beta   90.00
_cell.angle_gamma   90.00
#
_symmetry.space_group_name_H-M   'P 1'
#
loop_
_entity.id
_entity.type
_entity.pdbx_description
1 polymer ?
#
loop_
_entity_poly.entity_id
_entity_poly.type
_entity_poly.pdbx_seq_one_letter_code
_entity_poly.pdbx_strand_id
1 'polypeptide(L)' 'MPAKSKKQQMAAGAALSAKRGESSKSSLRGASRQMAESMSEAQLEEFASTKRKKLPTKKTTAKKAKKKTTAKRAQG' A
#
# COMPACT_ATOMS: atom_id res chain seq x y z
N MET A 1 -12.89 -3.63 0.72
CA MET A 1 -11.62 -4.27 1.14
C MET A 1 -10.67 -3.23 1.72
N PRO A 2 -10.11 -3.42 2.94
CA PRO A 2 -9.22 -2.45 3.58
C PRO A 2 -7.75 -2.53 3.10
N ALA A 3 -6.99 -1.43 3.28
CA ALA A 3 -5.58 -1.37 2.93
C ALA A 3 -4.70 -2.31 3.79
N LYS A 4 -3.71 -2.98 3.19
CA LYS A 4 -2.83 -3.95 3.87
C LYS A 4 -1.53 -3.35 4.41
N SER A 5 -1.23 -2.10 4.07
CA SER A 5 0.01 -1.42 4.50
C SER A 5 -0.17 0.09 4.52
N LYS A 6 0.59 0.79 5.37
CA LYS A 6 0.54 2.26 5.50
C LYS A 6 0.80 2.95 4.16
N LYS A 7 1.72 2.42 3.36
CA LYS A 7 1.99 2.92 2.01
C LYS A 7 0.78 2.84 1.07
N GLN A 8 0.01 1.75 1.14
CA GLN A 8 -1.20 1.61 0.33
C GLN A 8 -2.30 2.57 0.78
N GLN A 9 -2.48 2.75 2.09
CA GLN A 9 -3.45 3.70 2.61
C GLN A 9 -3.12 5.14 2.19
N MET A 10 -1.84 5.53 2.27
CA MET A 10 -1.37 6.85 1.81
C MET A 10 -1.53 7.01 0.29
N ALA A 11 -1.16 5.99 -0.48
CA ALA A 11 -1.31 6.02 -1.94
C ALA A 11 -2.78 6.13 -2.36
N ALA A 12 -3.68 5.44 -1.65
CA ALA A 12 -5.12 5.52 -1.86
C ALA A 12 -5.65 6.93 -1.59
N GLY A 13 -5.21 7.58 -0.50
CA GLY A 13 -5.61 8.95 -0.19
C GLY A 13 -5.17 9.95 -1.26
N ALA A 14 -3.92 9.86 -1.73
CA ALA A 14 -3.43 10.70 -2.82
C ALA A 14 -4.17 10.44 -4.14
N ALA A 15 -4.44 9.17 -4.45
CA ALA A 15 -5.21 8.79 -5.63
C ALA A 15 -6.67 9.28 -5.56
N LEU A 16 -7.30 9.23 -4.38
CA LEU A 16 -8.66 9.70 -4.14
C LEU A 16 -8.77 11.20 -4.39
N SER A 17 -7.87 11.98 -3.79
CA SER A 17 -7.79 13.43 -3.99
C SER A 17 -7.63 13.78 -5.48
N ALA A 18 -6.77 13.05 -6.20
CA ALA A 18 -6.57 13.28 -7.63
C ALA A 18 -7.77 12.85 -8.49
N LYS A 19 -8.55 11.87 -8.02
CA LYS A 19 -9.78 11.43 -8.69
C LYS A 19 -10.91 12.43 -8.51
N ARG A 20 -10.98 13.08 -7.35
CA ARG A 20 -11.90 14.19 -7.02
C ARG A 20 -11.50 15.53 -7.66
N GLY A 21 -10.30 15.61 -8.23
CA GLY A 21 -9.79 16.84 -8.85
C GLY A 21 -9.16 17.82 -7.86
N GLU A 22 -9.00 17.44 -6.59
CA GLU A 22 -8.35 18.26 -5.56
C GLU A 22 -6.82 18.30 -5.71
N SER A 23 -6.24 17.32 -6.41
CA SER A 23 -4.82 17.27 -6.75
C SER A 23 -4.57 16.81 -8.19
N SER A 24 -3.43 17.21 -8.77
CA SER A 24 -3.12 16.87 -10.15
C SER A 24 -2.75 15.39 -10.30
N LYS A 25 -3.44 14.66 -11.18
CA LYS A 25 -3.12 13.25 -11.53
C LYS A 25 -1.67 13.08 -12.01
N SER A 26 -1.13 14.08 -12.68
CA SER A 26 0.27 14.12 -13.16
C SER A 26 1.30 14.15 -12.03
N SER A 27 0.94 14.60 -10.82
CA SER A 27 1.82 14.60 -9.65
C SER A 27 1.94 13.23 -8.98
N LEU A 28 1.04 12.30 -9.29
CA LEU A 28 1.03 10.96 -8.72
C LEU A 28 2.18 10.10 -9.25
N ARG A 29 2.74 9.26 -8.38
CA ARG A 29 3.86 8.38 -8.72
C ARG A 29 3.69 6.97 -8.13
N GLY A 30 4.13 5.97 -8.88
CA GLY A 30 4.09 4.57 -8.47
C GLY A 30 2.68 4.10 -8.14
N ALA A 31 2.49 3.61 -6.91
CA ALA A 31 1.23 3.00 -6.48
C ALA A 31 0.04 3.98 -6.53
N SER A 32 0.22 5.26 -6.18
CA SER A 32 -0.91 6.20 -6.19
C SER A 32 -1.41 6.46 -7.60
N ARG A 33 -0.51 6.54 -8.59
CA ARG A 33 -0.89 6.68 -10.00
C ARG A 33 -1.66 5.48 -10.50
N GLN A 34 -1.13 4.27 -10.27
CA GLN A 34 -1.81 3.03 -10.66
C GLN A 34 -3.18 2.91 -10.00
N MET A 35 -3.29 3.23 -8.71
CA MET A 35 -4.57 3.18 -7.98
C MET A 35 -5.58 4.19 -8.53
N ALA A 36 -5.16 5.41 -8.90
CA ALA A 36 -6.06 6.41 -9.49
C ALA A 36 -6.60 5.98 -10.86
N GLU A 37 -5.76 5.31 -11.66
CA GLU A 37 -6.08 4.80 -12.99
C GLU A 37 -6.98 3.55 -12.92
N SER A 38 -6.72 2.61 -11.99
CA SER A 38 -7.36 1.29 -12.01
C SER A 38 -8.48 1.05 -10.98
N MET A 39 -8.63 1.90 -9.96
CA MET A 39 -9.63 1.70 -8.90
C MET A 39 -10.72 2.77 -8.94
N SER A 40 -11.95 2.44 -8.55
CA SER A 40 -13.04 3.42 -8.45
C SER A 40 -12.86 4.35 -7.24
N GLU A 41 -13.59 5.47 -7.22
CA GLU A 41 -13.53 6.42 -6.09
C GLU A 41 -13.87 5.75 -4.75
N ALA A 42 -14.97 5.00 -4.71
CA ALA A 42 -15.40 4.27 -3.51
C ALA A 42 -14.34 3.26 -3.03
N GLN A 43 -13.67 2.57 -3.96
CA GLN A 43 -12.58 1.67 -3.60
C GLN A 43 -11.37 2.41 -3.01
N LEU A 44 -11.01 3.57 -3.56
CA LEU A 44 -9.93 4.40 -3.02
C LEU A 44 -10.26 4.92 -1.62
N GLU A 45 -11.52 5.30 -1.38
CA GLU A 45 -12.03 5.75 -0.10
C GLU A 45 -11.97 4.65 0.98
N GLU A 46 -12.35 3.42 0.65
CA GLU A 46 -12.23 2.28 1.57
C GLU A 46 -10.76 2.01 1.97
N PHE A 47 -9.83 2.14 1.01
CA PHE A 47 -8.41 1.97 1.31
C PHE A 47 -7.86 3.15 2.13
N ALA A 48 -8.27 4.38 1.83
CA ALA A 48 -7.83 5.59 2.50
C ALA A 48 -8.38 5.69 3.93
N SER A 49 -9.61 5.22 4.19
CA SER A 49 -10.27 5.22 5.50
C SER A 49 -9.70 4.18 6.48
N THR A 50 -8.86 3.26 6.01
CA THR A 50 -8.28 2.22 6.85
C THR A 50 -7.36 2.82 7.94
N LYS A 51 -7.58 2.45 9.21
CA LYS A 51 -6.84 2.99 10.37
C LYS A 51 -5.32 2.77 10.27
N ARG A 52 -4.56 3.85 10.05
CA ARG A 52 -3.09 3.84 9.87
C ARG A 52 -2.30 3.19 11.01
N LYS A 53 -2.78 3.29 12.27
CA LYS A 53 -2.07 2.79 13.46
C LYS A 53 -1.86 1.27 13.46
N LYS A 54 -2.80 0.51 12.90
CA LYS A 54 -2.76 -0.97 12.88
C LYS A 54 -2.05 -1.56 11.65
N LEU A 55 -1.61 -0.72 10.71
CA LEU A 55 -1.01 -1.17 9.45
C LEU A 55 0.52 -1.25 9.52
N PRO A 56 1.15 -2.27 8.90
CA PRO A 56 2.60 -2.31 8.76
C PRO A 56 3.08 -1.25 7.74
N THR A 57 4.31 -0.75 7.91
CA THR A 57 4.90 0.28 7.03
C THR A 57 5.19 -0.20 5.61
N LYS A 58 5.56 -1.47 5.48
CA LYS A 58 5.73 -2.18 4.21
C LYS A 58 4.95 -3.49 4.29
N LYS A 59 4.55 -4.05 3.14
CA LYS A 59 4.05 -5.43 3.07
C LYS A 59 5.19 -6.31 3.62
N THR A 60 5.06 -6.77 4.86
CA THR A 60 6.13 -7.49 5.53
C THR A 60 6.34 -8.80 4.77
N THR A 61 7.45 -8.89 4.05
CA THR A 61 8.01 -10.14 3.54
C THR A 61 8.57 -11.00 4.68
N ALA A 62 7.94 -10.97 5.86
CA ALA A 62 8.33 -11.70 7.05
C ALA A 62 8.28 -13.23 6.85
N LYS A 63 7.63 -13.73 5.79
CA LYS A 63 7.76 -15.14 5.37
C LYS A 63 9.08 -15.49 4.66
N LYS A 64 9.86 -14.53 4.14
CA LYS A 64 11.18 -14.82 3.52
C LYS A 64 12.35 -14.77 4.52
N ALA A 65 12.23 -14.02 5.62
CA ALA A 65 13.31 -13.92 6.60
C ALA A 65 13.45 -15.19 7.46
N LYS A 66 12.34 -15.85 7.84
CA LYS A 66 12.38 -17.11 8.61
C LYS A 66 12.91 -18.34 7.83
N LYS A 67 13.01 -18.29 6.49
CA LYS A 67 13.54 -19.41 5.68
C LYS A 67 15.05 -19.30 5.41
N LYS A 68 15.64 -18.09 5.54
CA LYS A 68 17.07 -17.87 5.32
C LYS A 68 17.94 -18.11 6.56
N THR A 69 17.38 -18.02 7.77
CA THR A 69 18.12 -18.27 9.01
C THR A 69 18.19 -19.73 9.43
N THR A 70 17.24 -20.58 9.01
CA THR A 70 17.27 -22.03 9.31
C THR A 70 18.15 -22.82 8.33
N ALA A 71 18.36 -22.32 7.11
CA ALA A 71 19.21 -23.01 6.11
C ALA A 71 20.73 -22.88 6.38
N LYS A 72 21.17 -21.93 7.22
CA LYS A 72 22.58 -21.72 7.54
C LYS A 72 23.08 -22.55 8.74
N ARG A 73 22.19 -23.28 9.42
CA ARG A 73 22.51 -24.06 10.64
C ARG A 73 22.64 -25.57 10.41
N ALA A 74 22.51 -26.02 9.16
CA ALA A 74 22.57 -27.44 8.76
C ALA A 74 23.80 -27.76 7.89
N GLN A 75 24.78 -26.85 7.79
CA GLN A 75 26.05 -27.04 7.06
C GLN A 75 27.26 -26.77 7.97
N GLY A 76 27.15 -27.18 9.24
CA GLY A 76 28.25 -27.17 10.20
C GLY A 76 28.31 -28.53 10.87
#